data_AF-A0A9E0YSE0-F1
#
_entry.id   AF-A0A9E0YSE0-F1
#
_cell.length_a   1.000
_cell.length_b   1.000
_cell.length_c   1.000
_cell.angle_alpha   90.00
_cell.angle_beta   90.00
_cell.angle_gamma   90.00
#
_symmetry.space_group_name_H-M   'P 1'
#
loop_
_entity.id
_entity.type
_entity.pdbx_description
1 polymer ?
#
loop_
_entity_poly.entity_id
_entity_poly.type
_entity_poly.pdbx_seq_one_letter_code
_entity_poly.pdbx_strand_id
1 'polypeptide(L)'
;MHARSPLPKWPTLYLERQFEGTVCGIDEAGVAPLAGPVVAAAVTLPFDSKPRALRGLTDSKLLFPEDRERFFDTIRRIAQVGVGIASVNEIDELNIYHANMRAMQRAFDALPERPDFALVDGRAKPPVDCTVQTIVKGDRRSLSIAAASVVAKVTRDRLMHELADQFPDYGWQTNVGYGTDAHYLGLLRNGPTDHHRRSFAPLNTIFAPMAMAWRRFRFVPVHRLHDAEGLELFFLRNDLHAVFDSDGHHIGVVKNLRGHWTFQAVGYGNDGKPRPGDGPCRAFHGARVDSPRPDLVVRLLSTG
;
A
#
# COMPACT_ATOMS: atom_id res chain seq x y z
N MET A 1 -19.54 20.48 -30.51
CA MET A 1 -19.47 19.96 -29.12
C MET A 1 -20.13 18.60 -29.09
N HIS A 2 -19.37 17.50 -29.20
CA HIS A 2 -19.95 16.17 -29.02
C HIS A 2 -20.14 15.91 -27.52
N ALA A 3 -21.39 15.84 -27.08
CA ALA A 3 -21.74 15.35 -25.76
C ALA A 3 -21.13 13.94 -25.60
N ARG A 4 -20.22 13.78 -24.64
CA ARG A 4 -19.64 12.47 -24.32
C ARG A 4 -20.77 11.58 -23.81
N SER A 5 -21.08 10.51 -24.55
CA SER A 5 -21.97 9.46 -24.07
C SER A 5 -21.51 8.99 -22.68
N PRO A 6 -22.45 8.67 -21.77
CA PRO A 6 -22.08 8.14 -20.46
C PRO A 6 -21.21 6.90 -20.64
N LEU A 7 -20.11 6.84 -19.89
CA LEU A 7 -19.22 5.68 -19.91
C LEU A 7 -20.04 4.41 -19.60
N PRO A 8 -19.78 3.29 -20.29
CA PRO A 8 -20.44 2.04 -19.98
C PRO A 8 -20.20 1.64 -18.51
N LYS A 9 -21.12 0.86 -17.93
CA LYS A 9 -21.07 0.44 -16.52
C LYS A 9 -19.77 -0.30 -16.14
N TRP A 10 -19.10 -0.88 -17.12
CA TRP A 10 -17.77 -1.48 -17.04
C TRP A 10 -17.03 -1.28 -18.38
N PRO A 11 -15.69 -1.31 -18.38
CA PRO A 11 -14.89 -1.21 -19.60
C PRO A 11 -15.23 -2.30 -20.63
N THR A 12 -14.93 -1.99 -21.89
CA THR A 12 -15.07 -2.91 -23.03
C THR A 12 -13.78 -2.85 -23.87
N LEU A 13 -13.68 -3.67 -24.91
CA LEU A 13 -12.57 -3.62 -25.88
C LEU A 13 -12.61 -2.40 -26.83
N TYR A 14 -13.39 -1.36 -26.53
CA TYR A 14 -13.57 -0.21 -27.42
C TYR A 14 -12.25 0.49 -27.74
N LEU A 15 -11.37 0.64 -26.75
CA LEU A 15 -10.08 1.32 -26.92
C LEU A 15 -9.07 0.43 -27.66
N GLU A 16 -9.02 -0.84 -27.30
CA GLU A 16 -8.16 -1.84 -27.93
C GLU A 16 -8.47 -1.96 -29.43
N ARG A 17 -9.75 -1.86 -29.81
CA ARG A 17 -10.20 -1.90 -31.21
C ARG A 17 -9.91 -0.65 -32.03
N GLN A 18 -9.31 0.40 -31.44
CA GLN A 18 -8.86 1.57 -32.20
C GLN A 18 -7.51 1.33 -32.89
N PHE A 19 -6.87 0.19 -32.64
CA PHE A 19 -5.53 -0.14 -33.15
C PHE A 19 -5.58 -1.31 -34.12
N GLU A 20 -4.78 -1.24 -35.18
CA GLU A 20 -4.58 -2.33 -36.14
C GLU A 20 -3.40 -3.18 -35.67
N GLY A 21 -3.67 -4.17 -34.83
CA GLY A 21 -2.65 -5.07 -34.28
C GLY A 21 -3.01 -5.62 -32.90
N THR A 22 -2.07 -6.31 -32.28
CA THR A 22 -2.23 -6.88 -30.94
C THR A 22 -2.03 -5.80 -29.88
N VAL A 23 -2.99 -5.70 -28.95
CA VAL A 23 -2.97 -4.70 -27.88
C VAL A 23 -2.90 -5.37 -26.52
N CYS A 24 -1.92 -4.98 -25.70
CA CYS A 24 -1.89 -5.32 -24.30
C CYS A 24 -2.33 -4.14 -23.43
N GLY A 25 -2.93 -4.45 -22.28
CA GLY A 25 -3.17 -3.49 -21.19
C GLY A 25 -2.16 -3.71 -20.07
N ILE A 26 -1.69 -2.63 -19.46
CA ILE A 26 -0.71 -2.64 -18.37
C ILE A 26 -1.23 -1.81 -17.19
N ASP A 27 -1.12 -2.36 -15.98
CA ASP A 27 -1.44 -1.69 -14.72
C ASP A 27 -0.55 -2.24 -13.59
N GLU A 28 -0.47 -1.50 -12.48
CA GLU A 28 0.33 -1.84 -11.31
C GLU A 28 -0.46 -1.93 -10.00
N ALA A 29 0.12 -2.64 -9.03
CA ALA A 29 -0.33 -2.69 -7.67
C ALA A 29 0.85 -2.50 -6.70
N GLY A 30 0.62 -1.75 -5.63
CA GLY A 30 1.60 -1.59 -4.55
C GLY A 30 2.53 -0.39 -4.69
N VAL A 31 2.11 0.71 -5.33
CA VAL A 31 2.93 1.93 -5.40
C VAL A 31 3.08 2.62 -4.02
N ALA A 32 1.99 2.77 -3.28
CA ALA A 32 1.93 3.52 -2.01
C ALA A 32 2.30 2.80 -0.69
N PRO A 33 2.16 1.46 -0.55
CA PRO A 33 2.50 0.72 0.67
C PRO A 33 3.89 1.03 1.24
N LEU A 34 4.04 0.92 2.56
CA LEU A 34 5.34 1.03 3.25
C LEU A 34 6.18 -0.24 3.11
N ALA A 35 5.54 -1.37 2.81
CA ALA A 35 6.19 -2.67 2.72
C ALA A 35 5.77 -3.47 1.48
N GLY A 36 6.65 -4.38 1.08
CA GLY A 36 6.49 -5.29 -0.04
C GLY A 36 6.84 -4.67 -1.40
N PRO A 37 6.84 -5.49 -2.46
CA PRO A 37 7.22 -5.05 -3.79
C PRO A 37 6.13 -4.20 -4.46
N VAL A 38 6.48 -3.60 -5.61
CA VAL A 38 5.52 -3.16 -6.61
C VAL A 38 5.40 -4.27 -7.67
N VAL A 39 4.17 -4.61 -8.04
CA VAL A 39 3.86 -5.65 -9.02
C VAL A 39 3.08 -5.02 -10.15
N ALA A 40 3.49 -5.26 -11.39
CA ALA A 40 2.75 -4.90 -12.58
C ALA A 40 2.33 -6.15 -13.33
N ALA A 41 1.28 -6.02 -14.13
CA ALA A 41 0.85 -7.05 -15.07
C ALA A 41 0.65 -6.44 -16.44
N ALA A 42 0.92 -7.24 -17.48
CA ALA A 42 0.56 -6.95 -18.85
C ALA A 42 -0.40 -8.05 -19.32
N VAL A 43 -1.51 -7.67 -19.93
CA VAL A 43 -2.56 -8.62 -20.37
C VAL A 43 -2.97 -8.34 -21.80
N THR A 44 -2.83 -9.34 -22.66
CA THR A 44 -3.36 -9.34 -24.03
C THR A 44 -4.60 -10.22 -24.07
N LEU A 45 -5.75 -9.60 -24.35
CA LEU A 45 -7.03 -10.30 -24.51
C LEU A 45 -7.19 -10.75 -25.97
N PRO A 46 -7.82 -11.91 -26.24
CA PRO A 46 -8.05 -12.36 -27.62
C PRO A 46 -8.92 -11.36 -28.39
N PHE A 47 -8.51 -10.99 -29.60
CA PHE A 47 -9.16 -9.95 -30.41
C PHE A 47 -10.65 -10.24 -30.72
N ASP A 48 -10.97 -11.51 -30.98
CA ASP A 48 -12.32 -11.99 -31.27
C ASP A 48 -13.16 -12.24 -30.02
N SER A 49 -12.55 -12.16 -28.83
CA SER A 49 -13.30 -12.37 -27.62
C SER A 49 -14.27 -11.20 -27.41
N LYS A 50 -15.56 -11.50 -27.41
CA LYS A 50 -16.51 -10.81 -26.54
C LYS A 50 -16.56 -11.64 -25.26
N PRO A 51 -15.55 -11.61 -24.36
CA PRO A 51 -15.51 -12.56 -23.27
C PRO A 51 -16.64 -12.20 -22.31
N ARG A 52 -17.81 -12.83 -22.49
CA ARG A 52 -18.93 -12.77 -21.55
C ARG A 52 -18.45 -13.14 -20.15
N ALA A 53 -17.39 -13.95 -20.08
CA ALA A 53 -16.66 -14.32 -18.87
C ALA A 53 -16.03 -13.13 -18.10
N LEU A 54 -15.74 -12.00 -18.76
CA LEU A 54 -15.21 -10.77 -18.13
C LEU A 54 -16.29 -9.70 -17.91
N ARG A 55 -17.59 -10.04 -18.05
CA ARG A 55 -18.67 -9.08 -17.77
C ARG A 55 -18.59 -8.62 -16.32
N GLY A 56 -18.56 -7.31 -16.11
CA GLY A 56 -18.45 -6.71 -14.77
C GLY A 56 -17.01 -6.49 -14.29
N LEU A 57 -16.00 -6.92 -15.06
CA LEU A 57 -14.60 -6.58 -14.79
C LEU A 57 -14.40 -5.06 -14.88
N THR A 58 -13.75 -4.48 -13.89
CA THR A 58 -13.46 -3.06 -13.76
C THR A 58 -12.25 -2.88 -12.84
N ASP A 59 -11.93 -1.64 -12.47
CA ASP A 59 -10.97 -1.27 -11.42
C ASP A 59 -10.99 -2.28 -10.26
N SER A 60 -9.84 -2.90 -10.00
CA SER A 60 -9.69 -3.97 -9.02
C SER A 60 -10.09 -3.54 -7.60
N LYS A 61 -10.03 -2.24 -7.30
CA LYS A 61 -10.43 -1.66 -6.00
C LYS A 61 -11.94 -1.58 -5.83
N LEU A 62 -12.71 -1.63 -6.92
CA LEU A 62 -14.18 -1.63 -6.91
C LEU A 62 -14.78 -3.05 -6.85
N LEU A 63 -13.96 -4.08 -6.98
CA LEU A 63 -14.37 -5.47 -6.93
C LEU A 63 -14.22 -6.04 -5.52
N PHE A 64 -15.16 -6.92 -5.14
CA PHE A 64 -15.01 -7.74 -3.93
C PHE A 64 -13.83 -8.71 -4.08
N PRO A 65 -13.18 -9.13 -2.98
CA PRO A 65 -12.06 -10.08 -3.02
C PRO A 65 -12.37 -11.35 -3.81
N GLU A 66 -13.54 -11.93 -3.62
CA GLU A 66 -13.99 -13.16 -4.29
C GLU A 66 -14.17 -12.96 -5.80
N ASP A 67 -14.69 -11.80 -6.19
CA ASP A 67 -14.82 -11.41 -7.60
C ASP A 67 -13.45 -11.23 -8.25
N ARG A 68 -12.49 -10.63 -7.54
CA ARG A 68 -11.11 -10.47 -8.03
C ARG A 68 -10.45 -11.81 -8.28
N GLU A 69 -10.55 -12.75 -7.35
CA GLU A 69 -9.99 -14.10 -7.49
C GLU A 69 -10.63 -14.84 -8.68
N ARG A 70 -11.97 -14.79 -8.80
CA ARG A 70 -12.66 -15.37 -9.96
C ARG A 70 -12.19 -14.77 -11.29
N PHE A 71 -12.05 -13.44 -11.35
CA PHE A 71 -11.57 -12.77 -12.56
C PHE A 71 -10.12 -13.10 -12.84
N PHE A 72 -9.25 -13.18 -11.82
CA PHE A 72 -7.87 -13.60 -11.96
C PHE A 72 -7.77 -14.97 -12.65
N ASP A 73 -8.49 -15.97 -12.16
CA ASP A 73 -8.50 -17.33 -12.74
C ASP A 73 -9.10 -17.35 -14.16
N THR A 74 -10.08 -16.49 -14.41
CA THR A 74 -10.67 -16.35 -15.74
C THR A 74 -9.68 -15.73 -16.73
N ILE A 75 -9.02 -14.64 -16.36
CA ILE A 75 -8.03 -13.94 -17.18
C ILE A 75 -6.86 -14.89 -17.49
N ARG A 76 -6.33 -15.60 -16.48
CA ARG A 76 -5.23 -16.56 -16.67
C ARG A 76 -5.55 -17.70 -17.64
N ARG A 77 -6.83 -18.06 -17.81
CA ARG A 77 -7.26 -19.11 -18.75
C ARG A 77 -7.46 -18.60 -20.18
N ILE A 78 -7.85 -17.34 -20.36
CA ILE A 78 -8.31 -16.84 -21.67
C ILE A 78 -7.36 -15.83 -22.30
N ALA A 79 -6.40 -15.30 -21.54
CA ALA A 79 -5.55 -14.20 -21.96
C ALA A 79 -4.08 -14.60 -21.87
N GLN A 80 -3.24 -13.93 -22.65
CA GLN A 80 -1.81 -13.92 -22.40
C GLN A 80 -1.53 -12.95 -21.25
N VAL A 81 -0.72 -13.39 -20.29
CA VAL A 81 -0.45 -12.64 -19.06
C VAL A 81 1.04 -12.65 -18.76
N GLY A 82 1.64 -11.48 -18.72
CA GLY A 82 2.97 -11.26 -18.17
C GLY A 82 2.87 -10.58 -16.80
N VAL A 83 3.77 -10.93 -15.88
CA VAL A 83 3.85 -10.33 -14.54
C VAL A 83 5.28 -9.86 -14.31
N GLY A 84 5.42 -8.63 -13.85
CA GLY A 84 6.69 -8.02 -13.49
C GLY A 84 6.67 -7.53 -12.07
N ILE A 85 7.79 -7.71 -11.37
CA ILE A 85 7.93 -7.33 -9.96
C ILE A 85 9.18 -6.46 -9.86
N ALA A 86 9.09 -5.36 -9.10
CA ALA A 86 10.27 -4.67 -8.60
C ALA A 86 10.32 -4.78 -7.07
N SER A 87 11.46 -5.26 -6.60
CA SER A 87 11.72 -5.55 -5.19
C SER A 87 11.79 -4.27 -4.34
N VAL A 88 11.77 -4.43 -3.02
CA VAL A 88 11.97 -3.32 -2.08
C VAL A 88 13.33 -2.67 -2.28
N ASN A 89 14.39 -3.45 -2.51
CA ASN A 89 15.72 -2.93 -2.80
C ASN A 89 15.72 -2.06 -4.07
N GLU A 90 15.06 -2.52 -5.14
CA GLU A 90 14.95 -1.73 -6.37
C GLU A 90 14.12 -0.46 -6.17
N ILE A 91 13.08 -0.48 -5.32
CA ILE A 91 12.31 0.71 -4.97
C ILE A 91 13.19 1.73 -4.24
N ASP A 92 13.98 1.27 -3.27
CA ASP A 92 14.86 2.13 -2.48
C ASP A 92 16.02 2.68 -3.32
N GLU A 93 16.57 1.91 -4.26
CA GLU A 93 17.65 2.33 -5.16
C GLU A 93 17.17 3.26 -6.29
N LEU A 94 16.05 2.92 -6.93
CA LEU A 94 15.60 3.60 -8.16
C LEU A 94 14.58 4.71 -7.88
N ASN A 95 14.04 4.80 -6.67
CA ASN A 95 12.76 5.43 -6.34
C ASN A 95 11.54 4.68 -6.90
N ILE A 96 10.37 4.97 -6.32
CA ILE A 96 9.13 4.27 -6.65
C ILE A 96 8.67 4.46 -8.11
N TYR A 97 8.94 5.62 -8.71
CA TYR A 97 8.53 5.88 -10.09
C TYR A 97 9.31 4.99 -11.06
N HIS A 98 10.64 4.94 -10.96
CA HIS A 98 11.46 4.11 -11.84
C HIS A 98 11.34 2.61 -11.53
N ALA A 99 11.17 2.23 -10.26
CA ALA A 99 10.87 0.85 -9.89
C ALA A 99 9.53 0.39 -10.49
N ASN A 100 8.49 1.23 -10.47
CA ASN A 100 7.23 0.92 -11.13
C ASN A 100 7.41 0.75 -12.65
N MET A 101 8.13 1.66 -13.29
CA MET A 101 8.46 1.58 -14.73
C MET A 101 9.18 0.27 -15.07
N ARG A 102 10.09 -0.18 -14.20
CA ARG A 102 10.81 -1.46 -14.35
C ARG A 102 9.90 -2.67 -14.13
N ALA A 103 8.97 -2.61 -13.18
CA ALA A 103 7.97 -3.66 -13.00
C ALA A 103 7.06 -3.77 -14.24
N MET A 104 6.57 -2.65 -14.77
CA MET A 104 5.76 -2.63 -16.01
C MET A 104 6.53 -3.16 -17.23
N GLN A 105 7.80 -2.77 -17.37
CA GLN A 105 8.68 -3.30 -18.42
C GLN A 105 8.79 -4.83 -18.33
N ARG A 106 9.09 -5.36 -17.14
CA ARG A 106 9.18 -6.81 -16.90
C ARG A 106 7.87 -7.53 -17.19
N ALA A 107 6.74 -6.90 -16.85
CA ALA A 107 5.42 -7.48 -17.12
C ALA A 107 5.17 -7.59 -18.62
N PHE A 108 5.53 -6.56 -19.39
CA PHE A 108 5.47 -6.59 -20.85
C PHE A 108 6.39 -7.65 -21.45
N ASP A 109 7.65 -7.69 -21.03
CA ASP A 109 8.66 -8.64 -21.56
C ASP A 109 8.33 -10.10 -21.21
N ALA A 110 7.51 -10.32 -20.18
CA ALA A 110 7.04 -11.65 -19.78
C ALA A 110 5.80 -12.14 -20.56
N LEU A 111 5.25 -11.35 -21.49
CA LEU A 111 4.19 -11.81 -22.37
C LEU A 111 4.73 -12.90 -23.33
N PRO A 112 3.98 -14.01 -23.54
CA PRO A 112 4.38 -15.06 -24.48
C PRO A 112 4.59 -14.57 -25.92
N GLU A 113 3.77 -13.63 -26.36
CA GLU A 113 3.88 -12.98 -27.66
C GLU A 113 3.98 -11.48 -27.46
N ARG A 114 4.81 -10.85 -28.28
CA ARG A 114 5.02 -9.41 -28.19
C ARG A 114 3.84 -8.66 -28.86
N PRO A 115 3.18 -7.74 -28.15
CA PRO A 115 2.10 -6.94 -28.72
C PRO A 115 2.63 -5.72 -29.49
N ASP A 116 1.86 -5.25 -30.47
CA ASP A 116 2.16 -4.07 -31.30
C ASP A 116 1.91 -2.75 -30.53
N PHE A 117 0.94 -2.78 -29.59
CA PHE A 117 0.53 -1.64 -28.80
C PHE A 117 0.40 -1.97 -27.30
N ALA A 118 0.69 -0.99 -26.46
CA ALA A 118 0.46 -1.05 -25.01
C ALA A 118 -0.42 0.11 -24.54
N LEU A 119 -1.54 -0.22 -23.90
CA LEU A 119 -2.38 0.72 -23.15
C LEU A 119 -1.99 0.67 -21.68
N VAL A 120 -1.53 1.78 -21.11
CA VAL A 120 -0.98 1.80 -19.74
C VAL A 120 -1.85 2.67 -18.85
N ASP A 121 -2.21 2.20 -17.64
CA ASP A 121 -2.94 3.05 -16.69
C ASP A 121 -2.10 4.27 -16.25
N GLY A 122 -2.78 5.38 -16.02
CA GLY A 122 -2.16 6.59 -15.50
C GLY A 122 -1.35 7.36 -16.55
N ARG A 123 -0.12 7.75 -16.16
CA ARG A 123 0.75 8.66 -16.92
C ARG A 123 2.17 8.13 -17.11
N ALA A 124 2.49 7.01 -16.47
CA ALA A 124 3.80 6.40 -16.57
C ALA A 124 3.92 5.71 -17.93
N LYS A 125 5.03 5.93 -18.63
CA LYS A 125 5.26 5.41 -19.99
C LYS A 125 6.44 4.44 -19.97
N PRO A 126 6.24 3.15 -19.61
CA PRO A 126 7.33 2.18 -19.50
C PRO A 126 8.12 2.09 -20.82
N PRO A 127 9.44 1.83 -20.76
CA PRO A 127 10.32 1.82 -21.93
C PRO A 127 10.20 0.52 -22.75
N VAL A 128 8.98 0.17 -23.13
CA VAL A 128 8.66 -1.07 -23.86
C VAL A 128 8.82 -0.86 -25.36
N ASP A 129 9.16 -1.93 -26.05
CA ASP A 129 9.46 -1.92 -27.48
C ASP A 129 8.18 -2.20 -28.29
N CYS A 130 7.24 -1.27 -28.16
CA CYS A 130 5.99 -1.17 -28.92
C CYS A 130 5.43 0.27 -28.85
N THR A 131 4.31 0.55 -29.52
CA THR A 131 3.66 1.85 -29.41
C THR A 131 2.86 1.95 -28.10
N VAL A 132 3.24 2.88 -27.22
CA VAL A 132 2.62 3.06 -25.90
C VAL A 132 1.64 4.24 -25.88
N GLN A 133 0.43 4.00 -25.38
CA GLN A 133 -0.56 5.03 -25.05
C GLN A 133 -0.95 4.95 -23.57
N THR A 134 -0.72 6.05 -22.83
CA THR A 134 -1.12 6.16 -21.42
C THR A 134 -2.57 6.65 -21.28
N ILE A 135 -3.33 6.06 -20.38
CA ILE A 135 -4.75 6.34 -20.18
C ILE A 135 -5.02 6.59 -18.69
N VAL A 136 -5.34 7.84 -18.34
CA VAL A 136 -5.77 8.17 -16.98
C VAL A 136 -7.08 7.43 -16.65
N LYS A 137 -7.07 6.67 -15.54
CA LYS A 137 -8.17 5.78 -15.11
C LYS A 137 -8.50 4.77 -16.20
N GLY A 138 -7.46 4.19 -16.79
CA GLY A 138 -7.50 3.21 -17.86
C GLY A 138 -8.20 1.93 -17.42
N ASP A 139 -8.03 1.53 -16.17
CA ASP A 139 -8.71 0.41 -15.50
C ASP A 139 -10.25 0.47 -15.55
N ARG A 140 -10.83 1.66 -15.74
CA ARG A 140 -12.27 1.87 -15.90
C ARG A 140 -12.71 2.07 -17.35
N ARG A 141 -11.76 2.12 -18.29
CA ARG A 141 -12.00 2.54 -19.68
C ARG A 141 -11.58 1.49 -20.70
N SER A 142 -10.55 0.72 -20.40
CA SER A 142 -9.97 -0.34 -21.23
C SER A 142 -10.12 -1.68 -20.50
N LEU A 143 -10.61 -2.70 -21.20
CA LEU A 143 -10.83 -4.01 -20.61
C LEU A 143 -9.51 -4.74 -20.34
N SER A 144 -8.51 -4.54 -21.20
CA SER A 144 -7.17 -5.11 -21.01
C SER A 144 -6.44 -4.48 -19.81
N ILE A 145 -6.55 -3.16 -19.60
CA ILE A 145 -6.01 -2.50 -18.39
C ILE A 145 -6.75 -3.00 -17.14
N ALA A 146 -8.08 -3.12 -17.18
CA ALA A 146 -8.84 -3.65 -16.05
C ALA A 146 -8.40 -5.09 -15.69
N ALA A 147 -8.12 -5.92 -16.70
CA ALA A 147 -7.60 -7.27 -16.50
C ALA A 147 -6.20 -7.25 -15.88
N ALA A 148 -5.30 -6.39 -16.36
CA ALA A 148 -3.99 -6.19 -15.77
C ALA A 148 -4.07 -5.73 -14.31
N SER A 149 -4.98 -4.81 -13.99
CA SER A 149 -5.23 -4.33 -12.62
C SER A 149 -5.53 -5.48 -11.65
N VAL A 150 -6.43 -6.39 -12.06
CA VAL A 150 -6.79 -7.56 -11.24
C VAL A 150 -5.61 -8.51 -11.09
N VAL A 151 -4.88 -8.80 -12.18
CA VAL A 151 -3.70 -9.68 -12.13
C VAL A 151 -2.64 -9.12 -11.19
N ALA A 152 -2.29 -7.84 -11.33
CA ALA A 152 -1.32 -7.17 -10.48
C ALA A 152 -1.77 -7.18 -9.01
N LYS A 153 -3.02 -6.81 -8.74
CA LYS A 153 -3.58 -6.74 -7.38
C LYS A 153 -3.60 -8.08 -6.67
N VAL A 154 -4.15 -9.12 -7.30
CA VAL A 154 -4.24 -10.46 -6.69
C VAL A 154 -2.84 -11.05 -6.48
N THR A 155 -1.95 -10.91 -7.47
CA THR A 155 -0.56 -11.40 -7.33
C THR A 155 0.14 -10.72 -6.15
N ARG A 156 0.03 -9.39 -6.06
CA ARG A 156 0.68 -8.61 -5.00
C ARG A 156 0.09 -8.91 -3.61
N ASP A 157 -1.22 -9.06 -3.50
CA ASP A 157 -1.87 -9.38 -2.23
C ASP A 157 -1.47 -10.76 -1.73
N ARG A 158 -1.36 -11.76 -2.61
CA ARG A 158 -0.85 -13.10 -2.25
C ARG A 158 0.57 -13.05 -1.71
N LEU A 159 1.48 -12.32 -2.37
CA LEU A 159 2.84 -12.10 -1.86
C LEU A 159 2.85 -11.43 -0.47
N MET A 160 1.96 -10.46 -0.24
CA MET A 160 1.87 -9.81 1.06
C MET A 160 1.30 -10.74 2.15
N HIS A 161 0.39 -11.65 1.81
CA HIS A 161 -0.11 -12.65 2.76
C HIS A 161 0.96 -13.67 3.12
N GLU A 162 1.78 -14.13 2.17
CA GLU A 162 2.94 -14.99 2.44
C GLU A 162 3.96 -14.30 3.37
N LEU A 163 4.14 -12.98 3.21
CA LEU A 163 4.96 -12.19 4.12
C LEU A 163 4.29 -12.01 5.49
N ALA A 164 2.97 -11.93 5.55
CA ALA A 164 2.24 -11.80 6.82
C ALA A 164 2.39 -13.04 7.70
N ASP A 165 2.44 -14.23 7.08
CA ASP A 165 2.68 -15.49 7.80
C ASP A 165 4.07 -15.53 8.44
N GLN A 166 5.08 -14.94 7.77
CA GLN A 166 6.45 -14.84 8.26
C GLN A 166 6.64 -13.70 9.27
N PHE A 167 5.87 -12.61 9.12
CA PHE A 167 5.98 -11.39 9.91
C PHE A 167 4.61 -10.95 10.47
N PRO A 168 4.06 -11.69 11.46
CA PRO A 168 2.66 -11.54 11.88
C PRO A 168 2.35 -10.23 12.63
N ASP A 169 3.37 -9.51 13.12
CA ASP A 169 3.20 -8.35 13.99
C ASP A 169 2.88 -7.04 13.26
N TYR A 170 2.99 -6.99 11.92
CA TYR A 170 2.78 -5.78 11.13
C TYR A 170 1.35 -5.64 10.57
N GLY A 171 0.48 -6.62 10.82
CA GLY A 171 -0.91 -6.61 10.32
C GLY A 171 -1.03 -6.79 8.80
N TRP A 172 0.00 -7.30 8.13
CA TRP A 172 0.03 -7.42 6.66
C TRP A 172 -1.04 -8.33 6.08
N GLN A 173 -1.60 -9.25 6.88
CA GLN A 173 -2.72 -10.10 6.51
C GLN A 173 -4.01 -9.31 6.21
N THR A 174 -4.12 -8.07 6.69
CA THR A 174 -5.26 -7.19 6.39
C THR A 174 -4.83 -5.93 5.65
N ASN A 175 -3.75 -5.29 6.09
CA ASN A 175 -3.32 -4.02 5.53
C ASN A 175 -2.45 -4.17 4.28
N VAL A 176 -2.02 -5.39 3.92
CA VAL A 176 -1.17 -5.69 2.75
C VAL A 176 0.00 -4.70 2.58
N GLY A 177 0.65 -4.31 3.66
CA GLY A 177 1.82 -3.42 3.66
C GLY A 177 1.48 -1.91 3.64
N TYR A 178 0.21 -1.50 3.61
CA TYR A 178 -0.16 -0.09 3.77
C TYR A 178 0.08 0.37 5.21
N GLY A 179 0.48 1.63 5.39
CA GLY A 179 0.74 2.24 6.69
C GLY A 179 -0.53 2.48 7.49
N THR A 180 -1.13 1.42 8.02
CA THR A 180 -2.24 1.45 9.00
C THR A 180 -1.69 1.58 10.41
N ASP A 181 -2.54 1.91 11.38
CA ASP A 181 -2.12 2.02 12.79
C ASP A 181 -1.49 0.70 13.27
N ALA A 182 -2.04 -0.46 12.89
CA ALA A 182 -1.46 -1.77 13.20
C ALA A 182 -0.04 -1.94 12.63
N HIS A 183 0.20 -1.47 11.40
CA HIS A 183 1.52 -1.52 10.76
C HIS A 183 2.52 -0.63 11.50
N TYR A 184 2.12 0.60 11.85
CA TYR A 184 2.98 1.51 12.61
C TYR A 184 3.29 1.00 14.02
N LEU A 185 2.30 0.39 14.69
CA LEU A 185 2.53 -0.25 15.99
C LEU A 185 3.47 -1.47 15.88
N GLY A 186 3.36 -2.26 14.80
CA GLY A 186 4.31 -3.33 14.51
C GLY A 186 5.73 -2.80 14.30
N LEU A 187 5.87 -1.73 13.51
CA LEU A 187 7.13 -1.02 13.30
C LEU A 187 7.73 -0.49 14.60
N LEU A 188 6.92 0.09 15.49
CA LEU A 188 7.37 0.57 16.80
C LEU A 188 7.94 -0.53 17.68
N ARG A 189 7.31 -1.70 17.66
CA ARG A 189 7.67 -2.82 18.53
C ARG A 189 8.87 -3.60 18.02
N ASN A 190 8.90 -3.87 16.72
CA ASN A 190 9.82 -4.83 16.13
C ASN A 190 10.85 -4.20 15.19
N GLY A 191 10.72 -2.91 14.89
CA GLY A 191 11.54 -2.25 13.87
C GLY A 191 11.15 -2.66 12.44
N PRO A 192 11.80 -2.06 11.42
CA PRO A 192 11.60 -2.44 10.03
C PRO A 192 12.29 -3.76 9.69
N THR A 193 11.61 -4.56 8.88
CA THR A 193 12.19 -5.74 8.20
C THR A 193 12.81 -5.34 6.86
N ASP A 194 13.47 -6.29 6.19
CA ASP A 194 13.99 -6.13 4.82
C ASP A 194 12.90 -5.94 3.77
N HIS A 195 11.63 -6.17 4.13
CA HIS A 195 10.49 -5.91 3.25
C HIS A 195 9.92 -4.50 3.39
N HIS A 196 10.45 -3.66 4.29
CA HIS A 196 10.05 -2.26 4.42
C HIS A 196 10.87 -1.37 3.49
N ARG A 197 10.19 -0.45 2.79
CA ARG A 197 10.79 0.52 1.87
C ARG A 197 11.41 1.65 2.67
N ARG A 198 12.73 1.58 2.89
CA ARG A 198 13.44 2.52 3.76
C ARG A 198 13.46 3.93 3.19
N SER A 199 13.28 4.08 1.88
CA SER A 199 13.18 5.37 1.20
C SER A 199 11.84 6.10 1.40
N PHE A 200 10.81 5.45 1.94
CA PHE A 200 9.48 6.04 2.13
C PHE A 200 9.38 6.74 3.48
N ALA A 201 8.64 7.84 3.55
CA ALA A 201 8.27 8.41 4.85
C ALA A 201 7.26 7.49 5.59
N PRO A 202 7.38 7.33 6.91
CA PRO A 202 8.35 7.98 7.79
C PRO A 202 9.69 7.22 7.94
N LEU A 203 9.87 6.06 7.31
CA LEU A 203 11.08 5.23 7.45
C LEU A 203 12.37 5.98 7.05
N ASN A 204 12.32 6.81 6.01
CA ASN A 204 13.46 7.63 5.57
C ASN A 204 13.79 8.81 6.49
N THR A 205 12.83 9.22 7.33
CA THR A 205 13.01 10.26 8.35
C THR A 205 13.45 9.70 9.70
N ILE A 206 13.42 8.37 9.88
CA ILE A 206 13.72 7.67 11.13
C ILE A 206 15.23 7.36 11.29
N PHE A 207 16.09 7.74 10.35
CA PHE A 207 17.54 7.55 10.43
C PHE A 207 18.33 8.86 10.34
N ALA A 208 18.77 9.37 11.48
CA ALA A 208 19.93 10.26 11.60
C ALA A 208 21.09 9.47 12.25
N PRO A 209 22.36 9.71 11.87
CA PRO A 209 23.47 8.80 12.15
C PRO A 209 23.87 8.83 13.63
N MET A 210 23.58 7.76 14.36
CA MET A 210 24.43 7.29 15.44
C MET A 210 24.66 5.79 15.25
N ALA A 211 25.89 5.46 14.88
CA ALA A 211 26.43 4.12 14.99
C ALA A 211 26.32 3.62 16.44
N MET A 212 25.93 2.36 16.63
CA MET A 212 26.52 1.36 17.55
C MET A 212 25.49 0.35 18.07
N ALA A 213 25.89 -0.93 18.01
CA ALA A 213 25.41 -2.07 18.80
C ALA A 213 23.90 -2.42 18.69
N TRP A 214 23.63 -3.39 17.82
CA TRP A 214 22.37 -4.14 17.77
C TRP A 214 22.16 -4.91 19.08
N ARG A 215 21.47 -4.33 20.06
CA ARG A 215 20.91 -5.08 21.20
C ARG A 215 19.71 -4.49 21.93
N ARG A 216 19.15 -3.38 21.45
CA ARG A 216 17.84 -2.85 21.85
C ARG A 216 17.50 -1.75 20.84
N PHE A 217 16.70 -2.05 19.82
CA PHE A 217 16.27 -1.04 18.87
C PHE A 217 15.40 -0.02 19.63
N ARG A 218 15.93 1.18 19.81
CA ARG A 218 15.22 2.36 20.30
C ARG A 218 14.93 3.24 19.09
N PHE A 219 13.67 3.57 18.88
CA PHE A 219 13.22 4.53 17.87
C PHE A 219 14.06 5.82 17.96
N VAL A 220 14.61 6.29 16.85
CA VAL A 220 15.24 7.62 16.76
C VAL A 220 14.21 8.59 16.16
N PRO A 221 13.60 9.48 16.96
CA PRO A 221 12.47 10.30 16.52
C PRO A 221 12.89 11.51 15.66
N VAL A 222 11.95 11.98 14.82
CA VAL A 222 12.04 13.26 14.07
C VAL A 222 11.86 14.46 15.00
N HIS A 223 11.07 14.31 16.07
CA HIS A 223 11.00 15.25 17.19
C HIS A 223 10.72 14.49 18.48
N ARG A 224 11.49 14.79 19.52
CA ARG A 224 11.33 14.29 20.87
C ARG A 224 10.94 15.49 21.73
N LEU A 225 9.73 15.52 22.26
CA LEU A 225 9.38 16.53 23.25
C LEU A 225 9.18 15.81 24.58
N HIS A 226 9.93 16.28 25.58
CA HIS A 226 9.93 15.76 26.94
C HIS A 226 9.22 16.78 27.82
N ASP A 227 8.53 16.29 28.82
CA ASP A 227 8.07 17.09 29.93
C ASP A 227 8.86 16.76 31.21
N ALA A 228 8.50 17.40 32.33
CA ALA A 228 9.18 17.17 33.62
C ALA A 228 8.91 15.77 34.21
N GLU A 229 7.88 15.07 33.75
CA GLU A 229 7.46 13.75 34.23
C GLU A 229 7.99 12.59 33.36
N GLY A 230 8.66 12.90 32.24
CA GLY A 230 9.41 11.96 31.41
C GLY A 230 8.62 11.28 30.30
N LEU A 231 7.43 11.79 29.95
CA LEU A 231 6.58 11.22 28.91
C LEU A 231 7.09 11.60 27.50
N GLU A 232 7.11 10.63 26.58
CA GLU A 232 7.62 10.82 25.22
C GLU A 232 6.51 10.64 24.16
N LEU A 233 6.38 11.61 23.24
CA LEU A 233 5.56 11.44 22.03
C LEU A 233 6.44 11.19 20.81
N PHE A 234 6.08 10.18 20.03
CA PHE A 234 6.72 9.82 18.78
C PHE A 234 5.78 10.11 17.62
N PHE A 235 6.18 11.06 16.75
CA PHE A 235 5.46 11.33 15.50
C PHE A 235 5.59 10.14 14.55
N LEU A 236 4.48 9.50 14.19
CA LEU A 236 4.44 8.39 13.23
C LEU A 236 4.01 8.88 11.85
N ARG A 237 2.95 9.67 11.79
CA ARG A 237 2.47 10.38 10.59
C ARG A 237 1.58 11.56 11.01
N ASN A 238 1.16 12.38 10.04
CA ASN A 238 0.46 13.65 10.27
C ASN A 238 -0.71 13.60 11.26
N ASP A 239 -1.44 12.49 11.32
CA ASP A 239 -2.62 12.28 12.16
C ASP A 239 -2.38 11.29 13.31
N LEU A 240 -1.15 10.83 13.55
CA LEU A 240 -0.88 9.73 14.49
C LEU A 240 0.47 9.89 15.21
N HIS A 241 0.40 9.95 16.55
CA HIS A 241 1.56 10.00 17.43
C HIS A 241 1.47 8.86 18.44
N ALA A 242 2.56 8.14 18.68
CA ALA A 242 2.65 7.16 19.76
C ALA A 242 3.10 7.83 21.06
N VAL A 243 2.59 7.34 22.19
CA VAL A 243 2.83 7.89 23.52
C VAL A 243 3.52 6.81 24.35
N PHE A 244 4.64 7.19 24.97
CA PHE A 244 5.43 6.32 25.82
C PHE A 244 5.57 6.93 27.21
N ASP A 245 5.52 6.09 28.25
CA ASP A 245 5.81 6.51 29.61
C ASP A 245 7.32 6.74 29.83
N SER A 246 7.69 7.19 31.03
CA SER A 246 9.07 7.46 31.41
C SER A 246 9.97 6.22 31.48
N ASP A 247 9.38 5.04 31.61
CA ASP A 247 10.07 3.75 31.55
C ASP A 247 10.27 3.27 30.09
N GLY A 248 9.68 3.97 29.12
CA GLY A 248 9.74 3.66 27.70
C GLY A 248 8.75 2.58 27.27
N HIS A 249 7.67 2.34 28.02
CA HIS A 249 6.57 1.51 27.58
C HIS A 249 5.60 2.32 26.73
N HIS A 250 5.16 1.72 25.62
CA HIS A 250 4.08 2.31 24.83
C HIS A 250 2.75 2.19 25.59
N ILE A 251 2.07 3.31 25.82
CA ILE A 251 0.85 3.40 26.63
C ILE A 251 -0.39 3.82 25.83
N GLY A 252 -0.21 4.29 24.60
CA GLY A 252 -1.31 4.70 23.74
C GLY A 252 -0.88 5.52 22.54
N VAL A 253 -1.85 5.96 21.76
CA VAL A 253 -1.63 6.84 20.60
C VAL A 253 -2.50 8.08 20.70
N VAL A 254 -2.01 9.21 20.20
CA VAL A 254 -2.80 10.42 19.96
C VAL A 254 -3.09 10.51 18.48
N LYS A 255 -4.37 10.43 18.12
CA LYS A 255 -4.83 10.37 16.74
C LYS A 255 -5.76 11.53 16.40
N ASN A 256 -5.62 12.11 15.22
CA ASN A 256 -6.58 13.09 14.70
C ASN A 256 -7.76 12.35 14.07
N LEU A 257 -8.91 12.42 14.73
CA LEU A 257 -10.17 11.83 14.27
C LEU A 257 -11.11 12.97 13.85
N ARG A 258 -11.29 13.14 12.54
CA ARG A 258 -12.23 14.11 11.94
C ARG A 258 -12.03 15.55 12.45
N GLY A 259 -10.76 15.96 12.61
CA GLY A 259 -10.40 17.33 13.02
C GLY A 259 -10.20 17.52 14.53
N HIS A 260 -10.33 16.46 15.34
CA HIS A 260 -10.09 16.52 16.77
C HIS A 260 -9.03 15.50 17.19
N TRP A 261 -8.12 15.89 18.08
CA TRP A 261 -7.13 14.96 18.62
C TRP A 261 -7.73 14.15 19.76
N THR A 262 -7.49 12.85 19.75
CA THR A 262 -8.04 11.89 20.70
C THR A 262 -6.94 10.96 21.17
N PHE A 263 -6.80 10.80 22.48
CA PHE A 263 -5.95 9.78 23.06
C PHE A 263 -6.67 8.43 23.03
N GLN A 264 -5.99 7.42 22.49
CA GLN A 264 -6.44 6.05 22.50
C GLN A 264 -5.43 5.21 23.28
N ALA A 265 -5.80 4.80 24.49
CA ALA A 265 -5.02 3.88 25.28
C ALA A 265 -4.76 2.58 24.51
N VAL A 266 -3.57 2.02 24.66
CA VAL A 266 -3.20 0.72 24.09
C VAL A 266 -2.53 -0.10 25.18
N GLY A 267 -3.16 -1.21 25.54
CA GLY A 267 -2.58 -2.24 26.39
C GLY A 267 -1.92 -3.33 25.55
N TYR A 268 -1.26 -4.28 26.23
CA TYR A 268 -0.63 -5.42 25.58
C TYR A 268 -1.01 -6.71 26.30
N GLY A 269 -1.47 -7.70 25.54
CA GLY A 269 -1.74 -9.02 26.08
C GLY A 269 -0.45 -9.78 26.41
N ASN A 270 -0.57 -10.93 27.08
CA ASN A 270 0.56 -11.84 27.35
C ASN A 270 1.21 -12.38 26.06
N ASP A 271 0.47 -12.37 24.95
CA ASP A 271 0.95 -12.66 23.59
C ASP A 271 1.69 -11.47 22.95
N GLY A 272 1.88 -10.38 23.69
CA GLY A 272 2.45 -9.14 23.23
C GLY A 272 1.55 -8.35 22.28
N LYS A 273 0.34 -8.82 21.94
CA LYS A 273 -0.50 -8.15 20.94
C LYS A 273 -1.14 -6.88 21.50
N PRO A 274 -1.21 -5.79 20.71
CA PRO A 274 -1.84 -4.55 21.16
C PRO A 274 -3.35 -4.75 21.34
N ARG A 275 -3.87 -4.21 22.44
CA ARG A 275 -5.28 -4.20 22.82
C ARG A 275 -5.73 -2.75 22.95
N PRO A 276 -6.30 -2.15 21.88
CA PRO A 276 -6.85 -0.80 21.95
C PRO A 276 -7.93 -0.71 23.03
N GLY A 277 -7.88 0.34 23.84
CA GLY A 277 -8.80 0.54 24.97
C GLY A 277 -8.42 -0.16 26.25
N ASP A 278 -7.31 -0.89 26.27
CA ASP A 278 -6.78 -1.57 27.45
C ASP A 278 -5.49 -0.88 27.96
N GLY A 279 -4.88 -1.44 29.00
CA GLY A 279 -3.60 -1.00 29.55
C GLY A 279 -3.72 0.01 30.69
N PRO A 280 -2.59 0.53 31.18
CA PRO A 280 -2.53 1.40 32.35
C PRO A 280 -3.33 2.70 32.17
N CYS A 281 -3.38 3.23 30.94
CA CYS A 281 -4.09 4.46 30.63
C CYS A 281 -5.53 4.24 30.11
N ARG A 282 -6.14 3.06 30.30
CA ARG A 282 -7.48 2.72 29.77
C ARG A 282 -8.57 3.71 30.20
N ALA A 283 -8.45 4.33 31.39
CA ALA A 283 -9.40 5.30 31.91
C ALA A 283 -9.51 6.55 31.02
N PHE A 284 -8.46 6.86 30.26
CA PHE A 284 -8.40 8.01 29.35
C PHE A 284 -8.70 7.64 27.90
N HIS A 285 -9.08 6.38 27.62
CA HIS A 285 -9.36 5.95 26.25
C HIS A 285 -10.53 6.75 25.64
N GLY A 286 -10.28 7.39 24.50
CA GLY A 286 -11.26 8.24 23.82
C GLY A 286 -11.29 9.69 24.32
N ALA A 287 -10.43 10.06 25.28
CA ALA A 287 -10.36 11.42 25.77
C ALA A 287 -9.79 12.38 24.71
N ARG A 288 -10.34 13.60 24.68
CA ARG A 288 -9.90 14.64 23.76
C ARG A 288 -8.61 15.29 24.25
N VAL A 289 -7.76 15.66 23.29
CA VAL A 289 -6.58 16.49 23.49
C VAL A 289 -6.67 17.65 22.51
N ASP A 290 -6.24 18.85 22.87
CA ASP A 290 -6.37 20.01 21.96
C ASP A 290 -5.42 19.92 20.76
N SER A 291 -4.22 19.36 20.99
CA SER A 291 -3.19 19.17 19.97
C SER A 291 -2.26 18.04 20.38
N PRO A 292 -1.47 17.44 19.47
CA PRO A 292 -0.58 16.32 19.78
C PRO A 292 0.72 16.83 20.40
N ARG A 293 0.62 17.71 21.40
CA ARG A 293 1.76 18.25 22.16
C ARG A 293 1.92 17.48 23.47
N PRO A 294 3.14 17.09 23.88
CA PRO A 294 3.32 16.24 25.07
C PRO A 294 2.81 16.86 26.36
N ASP A 295 2.96 18.17 26.55
CA ASP A 295 2.45 18.88 27.73
C ASP A 295 0.92 18.72 27.89
N LEU A 296 0.18 18.67 26.78
CA LEU A 296 -1.27 18.48 26.83
C LEU A 296 -1.68 17.03 27.07
N VAL A 297 -0.91 16.08 26.53
CA VAL A 297 -1.15 14.66 26.77
C VAL A 297 -0.85 14.31 28.23
N VAL A 298 0.22 14.87 28.80
CA VAL A 298 0.54 14.73 30.22
C VAL A 298 -0.57 15.30 31.08
N ARG A 299 -1.02 16.54 30.80
CA ARG A 299 -2.14 17.15 31.53
C ARG A 299 -3.38 16.26 31.50
N LEU A 300 -3.69 15.65 30.35
CA LEU A 300 -4.78 14.69 30.27
C LEU A 300 -4.53 13.50 31.20
N LEU A 301 -3.38 12.84 31.09
CA LEU A 301 -3.08 11.60 31.83
C LEU A 301 -2.86 11.82 33.34
N SER A 302 -2.58 13.04 33.76
CA SER A 302 -2.38 13.44 35.17
C SER A 302 -3.68 13.84 35.89
N THR A 303 -4.81 13.93 35.18
CA THR A 303 -6.10 14.38 35.74
C THR A 303 -6.98 13.24 36.26
N GLY A 304 -6.48 12.00 36.29
CA GLY A 304 -7.22 10.82 36.76
C GLY A 304 -6.55 10.09 37.91
#